data_AF-A6R0F9-F1
#
_entry.id   AF-A6R0F9-F1
#
_cell.length_a   1.000
_cell.length_b   1.000
_cell.length_c   1.000
_cell.angle_alpha   90.00
_cell.angle_beta   90.00
_cell.angle_gamma   90.00
#
_symmetry.space_group_name_H-M   'P 1'
#
loop_
_entity.id
_entity.type
_entity.pdbx_description
1 polymer ?
#
loop_
_entity_poly.entity_id
_entity_poly.type
_entity_poly.pdbx_seq_one_letter_code
_entity_poly.pdbx_strand_id
1 'polypeptide(L)'
;MAIVMSNFGLVSEDFASDRRDSLLDVVILALGTLINLTEWNETARQLILKTPSGSTTFLNRLLQLFKDGWDKTSEADSVVQTHSNVAFGYLSVLLSTVSLDDEARLHLRNSLDGRSVDRVLATVDEFLHYHRKVEKELQDGQGEHEPVTGFTCRLQSIVDRIKQAEGIC
;
A
#
# COMPACT_ATOMS: atom_id res chain seq x y z
N MET A 1 -6.26 -8.03 -10.29
CA MET A 1 -6.98 -8.14 -9.00
C MET A 1 -6.86 -9.55 -8.40
N ALA A 2 -7.15 -10.63 -9.14
CA ALA A 2 -7.04 -12.00 -8.64
C ALA A 2 -5.65 -12.36 -8.06
N ILE A 3 -4.55 -11.94 -8.71
CA ILE A 3 -3.17 -12.20 -8.25
C ILE A 3 -2.92 -11.64 -6.83
N VAL A 4 -3.38 -10.42 -6.54
CA VAL A 4 -3.19 -9.82 -5.20
C VAL A 4 -3.95 -10.64 -4.15
N MET A 5 -5.21 -10.99 -4.43
CA MET A 5 -6.04 -11.73 -3.46
C MET A 5 -5.57 -13.16 -3.23
N SER A 6 -5.15 -13.85 -4.29
CA SER A 6 -4.72 -15.23 -4.20
C SER A 6 -3.36 -15.38 -3.54
N ASN A 7 -2.47 -14.38 -3.62
CA ASN A 7 -1.10 -14.55 -3.13
C ASN A 7 -0.82 -13.78 -1.83
N PHE A 8 -1.47 -12.64 -1.58
CA PHE A 8 -1.21 -11.86 -0.35
C PHE A 8 -1.61 -12.63 0.92
N GLY A 9 -2.69 -13.43 0.87
CA GLY A 9 -3.11 -14.29 1.99
C GLY A 9 -2.26 -15.56 2.15
N LEU A 10 -1.80 -16.15 1.04
CA LEU A 10 -0.98 -17.37 1.04
C LEU A 10 0.42 -17.12 1.60
N VAL A 11 0.92 -15.89 1.58
CA VAL A 11 2.20 -15.52 2.20
C VAL A 11 2.20 -15.77 3.72
N SER A 12 1.02 -15.89 4.35
CA SER A 12 0.86 -16.25 5.76
C SER A 12 0.92 -17.75 6.04
N GLU A 13 0.97 -18.62 5.02
CA GLU A 13 1.12 -20.08 5.16
C GLU A 13 2.61 -20.49 5.10
N ASP A 14 2.94 -21.63 5.71
CA ASP A 14 4.31 -22.16 5.89
C ASP A 14 4.96 -22.64 4.57
N PHE A 15 5.26 -21.71 3.68
CA PHE A 15 6.06 -21.95 2.48
C PHE A 15 7.57 -21.93 2.79
N ALA A 16 8.36 -22.65 1.98
CA ALA A 16 9.81 -22.42 1.96
C ALA A 16 10.11 -20.94 1.61
N SER A 17 11.07 -20.32 2.30
CA SER A 17 11.33 -18.87 2.23
C SER A 17 11.41 -18.34 0.81
N ASP A 18 12.18 -19.00 -0.05
CA ASP A 18 12.41 -18.57 -1.43
C ASP A 18 11.13 -18.51 -2.29
N ARG A 19 10.17 -19.43 -2.05
CA ARG A 19 8.88 -19.41 -2.75
C ARG A 19 7.99 -18.29 -2.24
N ARG A 20 8.04 -18.01 -0.94
CA ARG A 20 7.30 -16.91 -0.32
C ARG A 20 7.77 -15.56 -0.86
N ASP A 21 9.08 -15.37 -0.94
CA ASP A 21 9.69 -14.12 -1.44
C ASP A 21 9.35 -13.90 -2.92
N SER A 22 9.44 -14.94 -3.75
CA SER A 22 9.04 -14.88 -5.16
C SER A 22 7.56 -14.51 -5.34
N LEU A 23 6.67 -15.02 -4.49
CA LEU A 23 5.25 -14.67 -4.51
C LEU A 23 5.02 -13.22 -4.07
N LEU A 24 5.77 -12.75 -3.08
CA LEU A 24 5.73 -11.37 -2.61
C LEU A 24 6.19 -10.39 -3.70
N ASP A 25 7.21 -10.73 -4.49
CA ASP A 25 7.64 -9.91 -5.62
C ASP A 25 6.54 -9.75 -6.68
N VAL A 26 5.83 -10.84 -7.00
CA VAL A 26 4.69 -10.80 -7.93
C VAL A 26 3.55 -9.94 -7.36
N VAL A 27 3.31 -10.03 -6.05
CA VAL A 27 2.32 -9.20 -5.35
C VAL A 27 2.72 -7.73 -5.39
N ILE A 28 3.97 -7.39 -5.10
CA ILE A 28 4.51 -6.02 -5.14
C ILE A 28 4.36 -5.45 -6.55
N LEU A 29 4.71 -6.22 -7.58
CA LEU A 29 4.57 -5.79 -8.98
C LEU A 29 3.09 -5.53 -9.34
N ALA A 30 2.19 -6.42 -8.91
CA ALA A 30 0.76 -6.26 -9.14
C ALA A 30 0.19 -5.03 -8.41
N LEU A 31 0.60 -4.79 -7.17
CA LEU A 31 0.21 -3.60 -6.41
C LEU A 31 0.75 -2.33 -7.05
N GLY A 32 2.03 -2.29 -7.43
CA GLY A 32 2.64 -1.17 -8.16
C GLY A 32 1.91 -0.84 -9.46
N THR A 33 1.49 -1.87 -10.20
CA THR A 33 0.67 -1.69 -11.41
C THR A 33 -0.68 -1.06 -11.09
N LEU A 34 -1.38 -1.55 -10.04
CA LEU A 34 -2.67 -0.99 -9.63
C LEU A 34 -2.55 0.45 -9.13
N ILE A 35 -1.47 0.79 -8.41
CA ILE A 35 -1.19 2.16 -7.96
C ILE A 35 -1.06 3.09 -9.18
N ASN A 36 -0.22 2.72 -10.15
CA ASN A 36 -0.04 3.51 -11.37
C ASN A 36 -1.36 3.73 -12.12
N LEU A 37 -2.22 2.71 -12.21
CA LEU A 37 -3.52 2.82 -12.87
C LEU A 37 -4.48 3.73 -12.10
N THR A 38 -4.52 3.61 -10.77
CA THR A 38 -5.52 4.28 -9.93
C THR A 38 -5.16 5.74 -9.60
N GLU A 39 -3.90 6.13 -9.72
CA GLU A 39 -3.43 7.48 -9.41
C GLU A 39 -4.11 8.55 -10.27
N TRP A 40 -4.24 8.29 -11.57
CA TRP A 40 -4.74 9.26 -12.54
C TRP A 40 -6.07 8.88 -13.17
N ASN A 41 -6.61 7.69 -12.90
CA ASN A 41 -7.81 7.19 -13.55
C ASN A 41 -8.93 6.92 -12.53
N GLU A 42 -9.97 7.76 -12.57
CA GLU A 42 -11.16 7.62 -11.72
C GLU A 42 -11.91 6.32 -11.99
N THR A 43 -12.07 5.92 -13.26
CA THR A 43 -12.69 4.65 -13.63
C THR A 43 -11.94 3.47 -13.02
N ALA A 44 -10.60 3.51 -12.94
CA ALA A 44 -9.81 2.47 -12.30
C ALA A 44 -10.05 2.41 -10.78
N ARG A 45 -10.17 3.55 -10.11
CA ARG A 45 -10.55 3.60 -8.68
C ARG A 45 -11.95 3.04 -8.46
N GLN A 46 -12.90 3.44 -9.29
CA GLN A 46 -14.28 2.95 -9.27
C GLN A 46 -14.38 1.44 -9.55
N LEU A 47 -13.54 0.90 -10.43
CA LEU A 47 -13.43 -0.55 -10.62
C LEU A 47 -12.96 -1.24 -9.35
N ILE A 48 -11.97 -0.72 -8.62
CA ILE A 48 -11.55 -1.33 -7.35
C ILE A 48 -12.67 -1.31 -6.31
N LEU A 49 -13.40 -0.20 -6.23
CA LEU A 49 -14.51 -0.03 -5.31
C LEU A 49 -15.66 -1.01 -5.60
N LYS A 50 -16.04 -1.15 -6.87
CA LYS A 50 -17.28 -1.83 -7.30
C LYS A 50 -17.08 -3.28 -7.73
N THR A 51 -15.86 -3.70 -8.04
CA THR A 51 -15.60 -5.07 -8.52
C THR A 51 -15.95 -6.08 -7.41
N PRO A 52 -16.87 -7.03 -7.67
CA PRO A 52 -17.16 -8.10 -6.74
C PRO A 52 -15.95 -9.01 -6.50
N SER A 53 -15.76 -9.45 -5.27
CA SER A 53 -14.77 -10.45 -4.86
C SER A 53 -15.41 -11.40 -3.84
N GLY A 54 -15.98 -12.50 -4.34
CA GLY A 54 -16.76 -13.41 -3.51
C GLY A 54 -18.04 -12.75 -2.99
N SER A 55 -18.24 -12.77 -1.67
CA SER A 55 -19.40 -12.16 -0.99
C SER A 55 -19.23 -10.67 -0.69
N THR A 56 -18.11 -10.06 -1.08
CA THR A 56 -17.79 -8.66 -0.78
C THR A 56 -17.19 -7.95 -2.00
N THR A 57 -16.70 -6.73 -1.84
CA THR A 57 -16.00 -5.99 -2.91
C THR A 57 -14.50 -6.20 -2.84
N PHE A 58 -13.80 -5.92 -3.94
CA PHE A 58 -12.35 -5.97 -3.98
C PHE A 58 -11.72 -4.99 -2.98
N LEU A 59 -12.28 -3.78 -2.84
CA LEU A 59 -11.87 -2.83 -1.79
C LEU A 59 -11.97 -3.44 -0.39
N ASN A 60 -13.11 -4.04 -0.02
CA ASN A 60 -13.28 -4.62 1.32
C ASN A 60 -12.25 -5.71 1.62
N ARG A 61 -11.83 -6.47 0.59
CA ARG A 61 -10.80 -7.49 0.76
C ARG A 61 -9.41 -6.90 0.94
N LEU A 62 -9.08 -5.83 0.22
CA LEU A 62 -7.84 -5.06 0.46
C LEU A 62 -7.81 -4.47 1.87
N LEU A 63 -8.95 -3.96 2.36
CA LEU A 63 -9.08 -3.45 3.72
C LEU A 63 -8.88 -4.55 4.75
N GLN A 64 -9.43 -5.75 4.52
CA GLN A 64 -9.22 -6.88 5.42
C GLN A 64 -7.73 -7.26 5.50
N LEU A 65 -7.04 -7.35 4.35
CA LEU A 65 -5.59 -7.61 4.33
C LEU A 65 -4.79 -6.53 5.08
N PHE A 66 -5.21 -5.27 4.96
CA PHE A 66 -4.58 -4.18 5.71
C PHE A 66 -4.76 -4.33 7.22
N LYS A 67 -5.96 -4.71 7.68
CA LYS A 67 -6.23 -4.98 9.10
C LYS A 67 -5.34 -6.10 9.62
N ASP A 68 -5.35 -7.23 8.92
CA ASP A 68 -4.60 -8.42 9.31
C ASP A 68 -3.08 -8.15 9.34
N GLY A 69 -2.59 -7.30 8.43
CA GLY A 69 -1.19 -6.89 8.40
C GLY A 69 -0.83 -5.86 9.47
N TRP A 70 -1.73 -4.92 9.77
CA TRP A 70 -1.50 -3.88 10.78
C TRP A 70 -1.28 -4.50 12.17
N ASP A 71 -2.12 -5.45 12.56
CA ASP A 71 -2.02 -6.11 13.86
C ASP A 71 -0.68 -6.87 14.00
N LYS A 72 -0.24 -7.55 12.92
CA LYS A 72 1.05 -8.26 12.87
C LYS A 72 2.25 -7.30 12.91
N THR A 73 2.14 -6.13 12.29
CA THR A 73 3.25 -5.17 12.21
C THR A 73 3.40 -4.40 13.52
N SER A 74 2.29 -4.14 14.23
CA SER A 74 2.30 -3.50 15.56
C SER A 74 2.92 -4.38 16.65
N GLU A 75 2.95 -5.71 16.47
CA GLU A 75 3.53 -6.67 17.42
C GLU A 75 5.01 -6.96 17.17
N ALA A 76 5.54 -6.59 16.00
CA ALA A 76 6.91 -6.90 15.60
C ALA A 76 7.90 -5.82 16.10
N ASP A 77 8.70 -6.15 17.11
CA ASP A 77 9.80 -5.29 17.57
C ASP A 77 10.81 -5.04 16.44
N SER A 78 11.13 -3.75 16.22
CA SER A 78 11.82 -3.24 15.03
C SER A 78 13.27 -3.74 14.92
N VAL A 79 13.68 -4.18 13.72
CA VAL A 79 14.95 -3.85 13.01
C VAL A 79 15.04 -4.65 11.69
N VAL A 80 14.40 -5.82 11.58
CA VAL A 80 14.45 -6.63 10.34
C VAL A 80 13.28 -6.29 9.42
N GLN A 81 13.57 -5.63 8.31
CA GLN A 81 12.61 -5.41 7.25
C GLN A 81 12.39 -6.71 6.47
N THR A 82 11.17 -7.22 6.52
CA THR A 82 10.78 -8.40 5.76
C THR A 82 10.18 -7.99 4.41
N HIS A 83 10.26 -8.86 3.39
CA HIS A 83 9.54 -8.66 2.12
C HIS A 83 8.03 -8.43 2.33
N SER A 84 7.47 -8.97 3.41
CA SER A 84 6.07 -8.77 3.80
C SER A 84 5.77 -7.32 4.18
N ASN A 85 6.68 -6.65 4.91
CA ASN A 85 6.53 -5.23 5.26
C ASN A 85 6.56 -4.33 4.01
N VAL A 86 7.39 -4.68 3.02
CA VAL A 86 7.42 -3.96 1.74
C VAL A 86 6.09 -4.10 1.01
N ALA A 87 5.57 -5.32 0.86
CA ALA A 87 4.27 -5.57 0.25
C ALA A 87 3.11 -4.88 0.99
N PHE A 88 3.17 -4.84 2.33
CA PHE A 88 2.22 -4.13 3.17
C PHE A 88 2.24 -2.61 2.95
N GLY A 89 3.43 -2.02 2.77
CA GLY A 89 3.57 -0.63 2.37
C GLY A 89 2.92 -0.33 1.02
N TYR A 90 3.17 -1.15 0.00
CA TYR A 90 2.51 -1.03 -1.31
C TYR A 90 0.98 -1.19 -1.23
N LEU A 91 0.46 -2.08 -0.37
CA LEU A 91 -0.97 -2.21 -0.12
C LEU A 91 -1.55 -0.91 0.46
N SER A 92 -0.86 -0.32 1.43
CA SER A 92 -1.26 0.94 2.08
C SER A 92 -1.26 2.11 1.10
N VAL A 93 -0.28 2.15 0.21
CA VAL A 93 -0.25 3.13 -0.89
C VAL A 93 -1.43 2.93 -1.84
N LEU A 94 -1.76 1.69 -2.23
CA LEU A 94 -2.93 1.43 -3.09
C LEU A 94 -4.22 1.90 -2.44
N LEU A 95 -4.43 1.61 -1.15
CA LEU A 95 -5.60 2.07 -0.40
C LEU A 95 -5.67 3.60 -0.34
N SER A 96 -4.53 4.27 -0.16
CA SER A 96 -4.42 5.72 -0.23
C SER A 96 -4.85 6.23 -1.60
N THR A 97 -4.28 5.70 -2.68
CA THR A 97 -4.60 6.12 -4.04
C THR A 97 -6.08 5.91 -4.39
N VAL A 98 -6.67 4.79 -3.95
CA VAL A 98 -8.10 4.50 -4.14
C VAL A 98 -8.97 5.49 -3.36
N SER A 99 -8.53 5.92 -2.17
CA SER A 99 -9.24 6.92 -1.34
C SER A 99 -9.22 8.35 -1.90
N LEU A 100 -8.56 8.60 -3.03
CA LEU A 100 -8.78 9.82 -3.81
C LEU A 100 -10.21 9.89 -4.37
N ASP A 101 -10.91 8.77 -4.45
CA ASP A 101 -12.33 8.69 -4.69
C ASP A 101 -13.13 8.86 -3.38
N ASP A 102 -14.12 9.75 -3.37
CA ASP A 102 -14.86 10.13 -2.16
C ASP A 102 -15.70 8.97 -1.60
N GLU A 103 -16.30 8.14 -2.47
CA GLU A 103 -17.08 6.97 -2.06
C GLU A 103 -16.16 5.94 -1.41
N ALA A 104 -15.02 5.66 -2.05
CA ALA A 104 -14.01 4.76 -1.48
C ALA A 104 -13.42 5.28 -0.16
N ARG A 105 -13.19 6.59 -0.02
CA ARG A 105 -12.69 7.21 1.23
C ARG A 105 -13.71 7.10 2.36
N LEU A 106 -14.99 7.30 2.07
CA LEU A 106 -16.06 7.09 3.03
C LEU A 106 -16.14 5.62 3.47
N HIS A 107 -16.03 4.68 2.53
CA HIS A 107 -15.95 3.25 2.84
C HIS A 107 -14.75 2.91 3.71
N LEU A 108 -13.57 3.46 3.39
CA LEU A 108 -12.36 3.30 4.19
C LEU A 108 -12.63 3.76 5.61
N ARG A 109 -13.12 5.00 5.82
CA ARG A 109 -13.43 5.58 7.14
C ARG A 109 -14.33 4.69 8.00
N ASN A 110 -15.38 4.12 7.39
CA ASN A 110 -16.35 3.28 8.08
C ASN A 110 -15.83 1.87 8.43
N SER A 111 -14.66 1.48 7.91
CA SER A 111 -14.17 0.10 8.00
C SER A 111 -13.31 -0.19 9.24
N LEU A 112 -12.72 0.79 9.93
CA LEU A 112 -11.83 0.59 11.09
C LEU A 112 -12.11 1.58 12.23
N ASP A 113 -13.24 1.43 12.93
CA ASP A 113 -13.58 2.24 14.10
C ASP A 113 -13.39 3.77 13.89
N GLY A 114 -13.52 4.25 12.65
CA GLY A 114 -13.25 5.64 12.26
C GLY A 114 -11.78 6.04 12.06
N ARG A 115 -10.79 5.18 12.38
CA ARG A 115 -9.34 5.48 12.33
C ARG A 115 -8.57 4.79 11.19
N SER A 116 -9.27 4.17 10.25
CA SER A 116 -8.66 3.53 9.06
C SER A 116 -7.77 4.48 8.28
N VAL A 117 -8.25 5.68 8.01
CA VAL A 117 -7.55 6.63 7.16
C VAL A 117 -6.25 7.06 7.84
N ASP A 118 -6.31 7.41 9.12
CA ASP A 118 -5.13 7.76 9.92
C ASP A 118 -4.08 6.63 9.93
N ARG A 119 -4.52 5.38 10.14
CA ARG A 119 -3.62 4.22 10.14
C ARG A 119 -2.97 4.00 8.78
N VAL A 120 -3.76 4.06 7.70
CA VAL A 120 -3.22 3.92 6.33
C VAL A 120 -2.20 5.02 6.04
N LEU A 121 -2.52 6.27 6.38
CA LEU A 121 -1.60 7.40 6.17
C LEU A 121 -0.33 7.26 7.01
N ALA A 122 -0.44 6.81 8.27
CA ALA A 122 0.73 6.53 9.11
C ALA A 122 1.65 5.47 8.49
N THR A 123 1.09 4.35 8.01
CA THR A 123 1.88 3.32 7.31
C THR A 123 2.56 3.88 6.06
N VAL A 124 1.87 4.72 5.28
CA VAL A 124 2.45 5.31 4.06
C VAL A 124 3.55 6.31 4.40
N ASP A 125 3.38 7.12 5.45
CA ASP A 125 4.40 8.06 5.92
C ASP A 125 5.67 7.32 6.37
N GLU A 126 5.54 6.21 7.10
CA GLU A 126 6.67 5.34 7.47
C GLU A 126 7.34 4.72 6.23
N PHE A 127 6.54 4.20 5.30
CA PHE A 127 7.03 3.60 4.05
C PHE A 127 7.79 4.61 3.19
N LEU A 128 7.29 5.85 3.10
CA LEU A 128 7.94 6.98 2.43
C LEU A 128 9.26 7.35 3.10
N HIS A 129 9.27 7.45 4.43
CA HIS A 129 10.48 7.76 5.19
C HIS A 129 11.58 6.73 4.92
N TYR A 130 11.21 5.44 4.93
CA TYR A 130 12.14 4.37 4.61
C TYR A 130 12.68 4.46 3.17
N HIS A 131 11.82 4.59 2.16
CA HIS A 131 12.27 4.62 0.76
C HIS A 131 13.16 5.83 0.47
N ARG A 132 12.89 6.99 1.07
CA ARG A 132 13.75 8.18 0.97
C ARG A 132 15.14 7.93 1.57
N LYS A 133 15.21 7.20 2.69
CA LYS A 133 16.49 6.84 3.30
C LYS A 133 17.30 5.95 2.37
N VAL A 134 16.68 4.93 1.78
CA VAL A 134 17.33 4.04 0.80
C VAL A 134 17.76 4.82 -0.45
N GLU A 135 16.89 5.69 -1.00
CA GLU A 135 17.23 6.55 -2.15
C GLU A 135 18.46 7.42 -1.87
N LYS A 136 18.55 8.00 -0.66
CA LYS A 136 19.69 8.82 -0.25
C LYS A 136 20.98 8.00 -0.12
N GLU A 137 20.92 6.83 0.51
CA GLU A 137 22.08 5.93 0.66
C GLU A 137 22.62 5.46 -0.70
N LEU A 138 21.74 5.25 -1.68
CA LEU A 138 22.12 4.89 -3.05
C LEU A 138 22.77 6.06 -3.80
N GLN A 139 22.28 7.29 -3.61
CA GLN A 139 22.86 8.50 -4.21
C GLN A 139 24.24 8.83 -3.63
N ASP A 140 24.42 8.67 -2.33
CA ASP A 140 25.72 8.91 -1.67
C ASP A 140 26.79 7.88 -2.12
N GLY A 141 26.37 6.72 -2.67
CA GLY A 141 27.25 5.67 -3.18
C GLY A 141 27.49 5.65 -4.70
N GLN A 142 26.69 6.36 -5.49
CA GLN A 142 26.77 6.40 -6.96
C GLN A 142 26.80 7.85 -7.44
N GLY A 143 27.99 8.32 -7.85
CA GLY A 143 28.14 9.67 -8.40
C GLY A 143 27.18 9.96 -9.56
N GLU A 144 26.65 11.18 -9.60
CA GLU A 144 25.88 11.85 -10.68
C GLU A 144 24.90 10.98 -11.51
N HIS A 145 24.23 10.01 -10.90
CA HIS A 145 23.07 9.37 -11.54
C HIS A 145 21.78 10.11 -11.18
N GLU A 146 20.88 10.23 -12.17
CA GLU A 146 19.58 10.88 -12.02
C GLU A 146 18.84 10.34 -10.78
N PRO A 147 18.32 11.23 -9.91
CA PRO A 147 17.64 10.81 -8.70
C PRO A 147 16.45 9.90 -9.02
N VAL A 148 16.34 8.74 -8.36
CA VAL A 148 15.11 7.90 -8.32
C VAL A 148 13.97 8.63 -7.53
N THR A 149 14.01 9.95 -7.39
CA THR A 149 13.11 10.74 -6.54
C THR A 149 11.68 10.83 -7.06
N GLY A 150 11.41 10.36 -8.29
CA GLY A 150 10.09 10.48 -8.91
C GLY A 150 9.01 9.70 -8.16
N PHE A 151 9.34 8.54 -7.60
CA PHE A 151 8.36 7.69 -6.92
C PHE A 151 7.95 8.26 -5.56
N THR A 152 8.91 8.54 -4.67
CA THR A 152 8.63 9.08 -3.33
C THR A 152 7.99 10.46 -3.37
N CYS A 153 8.30 11.31 -4.36
CA CYS A 153 7.60 12.57 -4.59
C CYS A 153 6.15 12.37 -5.03
N ARG A 154 5.89 11.45 -5.98
CA ARG A 154 4.51 11.12 -6.41
C ARG A 154 3.67 10.59 -5.26
N LEU A 155 4.23 9.70 -4.45
CA LEU A 155 3.56 9.17 -3.26
C LEU A 155 3.22 10.26 -2.24
N GLN A 156 4.15 11.18 -1.98
CA GLN A 156 3.89 12.32 -1.10
C GLN A 156 2.72 13.16 -1.60
N SER A 157 2.67 13.45 -2.90
CA SER A 157 1.56 14.19 -3.51
C SER A 157 0.20 13.51 -3.29
N ILE A 158 0.15 12.16 -3.38
CA ILE A 158 -1.07 11.40 -3.08
C ILE A 158 -1.47 11.56 -1.61
N VAL A 159 -0.52 11.41 -0.69
CA VAL A 159 -0.75 11.57 0.76
C VAL A 159 -1.27 12.97 1.08
N ASP A 160 -0.65 14.01 0.55
CA ASP A 160 -1.02 15.41 0.83
C ASP A 160 -2.45 15.71 0.37
N ARG A 161 -2.85 15.16 -0.80
CA ARG A 161 -4.23 15.29 -1.31
C ARG A 161 -5.26 14.63 -0.40
N ILE A 162 -4.92 13.48 0.18
CA ILE A 162 -5.82 12.77 1.11
C ILE A 162 -5.89 13.52 2.44
N LYS A 163 -4.76 13.97 2.99
CA LYS A 163 -4.71 14.78 4.21
C LYS A 163 -5.57 16.04 4.06
N GLN A 164 -5.44 16.73 2.93
CA GLN A 164 -6.29 17.88 2.60
C GLN A 164 -7.78 17.52 2.56
N ALA A 165 -8.13 16.39 1.94
CA ALA A 165 -9.52 15.92 1.84
C ALA A 165 -10.13 15.47 3.17
N GLU A 166 -9.30 15.01 4.11
CA GLU A 166 -9.71 14.65 5.47
C GLU A 166 -9.67 15.84 6.45
N GLY A 167 -9.13 17.00 6.04
CA GLY A 167 -8.94 18.15 6.92
C GLY A 167 -7.85 17.95 7.97
N ILE A 168 -6.88 17.06 7.69
CA ILE A 168 -5.71 16.80 8.51
C ILE A 168 -4.62 17.80 8.06
N CYS A 169 -4.30 18.78 8.92
CA CYS A 169 -3.20 19.73 8.71
C CYS A 169 -1.88 19.22 9.29
#